data_AF-A0A845LAA0-F1
#
_entry.id   AF-A0A845LAA0-F1
#
_cell.length_a   1.000
_cell.length_b   1.000
_cell.length_c   1.000
_cell.angle_alpha   90.00
_cell.angle_beta   90.00
_cell.angle_gamma   90.00
#
_symmetry.space_group_name_H-M   'P 1'
#
loop_
_entity.id
_entity.type
_entity.pdbx_description
1 polymer ?
#
loop_
_entity_poly.entity_id
_entity_poly.type
_entity_poly.pdbx_seq_one_letter_code
_entity_poly.pdbx_strand_id
1 'polypeptide(L)'
;MDKEKLITIAEELSCVDWSFEGGRDRQVVTATVVREVSNVFRDLSRDPMATDPLRVAVQTVEKLSASPFARGGSMKGQYRKVMSVLRINNGRIDHPKLKGLSFAQLAFTLSWLNRIYREDELFAAKSFKPADTTSKKGDTIDPRWAALSKLKL
;
A
#
# COMPACT_ATOMS: atom_id res chain seq x y z
N MET A 1 -27.99 -0.44 -0.41
CA MET A 1 -26.65 -0.49 0.20
C MET A 1 -26.38 0.87 0.83
N ASP A 2 -26.22 0.94 2.15
CA ASP A 2 -25.87 2.17 2.86
C ASP A 2 -24.38 2.49 2.62
N LYS A 3 -24.11 3.48 1.76
CA LYS A 3 -22.75 3.81 1.32
C LYS A 3 -21.98 4.60 2.37
N GLU A 4 -22.65 5.48 3.10
CA GLU A 4 -22.03 6.32 4.13
C GLU A 4 -21.45 5.44 5.24
N LYS A 5 -22.24 4.49 5.74
CA LYS A 5 -21.77 3.51 6.72
C LYS A 5 -20.54 2.73 6.24
N LEU A 6 -20.49 2.36 4.96
CA LEU A 6 -19.36 1.60 4.40
C LEU A 6 -18.10 2.46 4.23
N ILE A 7 -18.26 3.75 3.93
CA ILE A 7 -17.15 4.72 3.88
C ILE A 7 -16.61 4.96 5.28
N THR A 8 -17.48 5.15 6.29
CA THR A 8 -17.06 5.28 7.69
C THR A 8 -16.25 4.07 8.14
N ILE A 9 -16.66 2.84 7.78
CA ILE A 9 -15.87 1.65 8.09
C ILE A 9 -14.49 1.71 7.40
N ALA A 10 -14.40 2.20 6.16
CA ALA A 10 -13.12 2.35 5.47
C ALA A 10 -12.20 3.39 6.12
N GLU A 11 -12.74 4.52 6.56
CA GLU A 11 -12.02 5.57 7.30
C GLU A 11 -11.53 5.07 8.66
N GLU A 12 -12.38 4.35 9.40
CA GLU A 12 -11.99 3.75 10.66
C GLU A 12 -10.89 2.69 10.46
N LEU A 13 -10.95 1.94 9.35
CA LEU A 13 -9.90 1.01 8.97
C LEU A 13 -8.60 1.72 8.61
N SER A 14 -8.61 2.87 7.91
CA SER A 14 -7.37 3.59 7.57
C SER A 14 -6.66 4.15 8.81
N CYS A 15 -7.40 4.44 9.88
CA CYS A 15 -6.85 4.87 11.17
C CYS A 15 -6.19 3.74 12.00
N VAL A 16 -6.37 2.47 11.61
CA VAL A 16 -5.66 1.36 12.27
C VAL A 16 -4.17 1.47 11.98
N ASP A 17 -3.32 1.05 12.90
CA ASP A 17 -1.89 0.96 12.61
C ASP A 17 -1.59 -0.26 11.70
N TRP A 18 -1.46 0.01 10.41
CA TRP A 18 -1.01 -0.95 9.40
C TRP A 18 0.50 -1.02 9.28
N SER A 19 1.24 -0.20 10.04
CA SER A 19 2.69 -0.23 9.99
C SER A 19 3.25 -1.50 10.65
N PHE A 20 4.44 -1.84 10.18
CA PHE A 20 5.31 -2.87 10.74
C PHE A 20 6.58 -2.14 11.12
N GLU A 21 7.10 -2.31 12.35
CA GLU A 21 8.27 -1.58 12.89
C GLU A 21 9.30 -1.18 11.82
N GLY A 22 9.31 0.09 11.40
CA GLY A 22 10.31 0.63 10.46
C GLY A 22 9.76 1.48 9.31
N GLY A 23 9.82 2.81 9.48
CA GLY A 23 10.07 3.81 8.42
C GLY A 23 8.98 4.08 7.35
N ARG A 24 9.12 5.23 6.67
CA ARG A 24 8.22 5.74 5.62
C ARG A 24 8.12 4.86 4.37
N ASP A 25 9.19 4.14 4.01
CA ASP A 25 9.19 3.21 2.86
C ASP A 25 8.11 2.11 2.98
N ARG A 26 7.72 1.74 4.20
CA ARG A 26 6.71 0.71 4.41
C ARG A 26 5.27 1.20 4.23
N GLN A 27 5.02 2.50 4.32
CA GLN A 27 3.68 3.06 4.10
C GLN A 27 3.26 2.90 2.62
N VAL A 28 4.21 3.07 1.69
CA VAL A 28 4.03 2.80 0.25
C VAL A 28 3.77 1.31 0.00
N VAL A 29 4.46 0.42 0.71
CA VAL A 29 4.23 -1.03 0.61
C VAL A 29 2.84 -1.39 1.14
N THR A 30 2.39 -0.81 2.25
CA THR A 30 1.02 -1.00 2.76
C THR A 30 -0.02 -0.57 1.73
N ALA A 31 0.13 0.63 1.14
CA ALA A 31 -0.77 1.12 0.09
C ALA A 31 -0.81 0.16 -1.12
N THR A 32 0.34 -0.39 -1.51
CA THR A 32 0.44 -1.39 -2.58
C THR A 32 -0.33 -2.66 -2.26
N VAL A 33 -0.16 -3.22 -1.06
CA VAL A 33 -0.85 -4.45 -0.65
C VAL A 33 -2.36 -4.21 -0.52
N VAL A 34 -2.78 -3.09 0.08
CA VAL A 34 -4.20 -2.71 0.17
C VAL A 34 -4.82 -2.59 -1.22
N ARG A 35 -4.10 -2.00 -2.18
CA ARG A 35 -4.53 -1.91 -3.58
C ARG A 35 -4.70 -3.29 -4.22
N GLU A 36 -3.75 -4.20 -4.03
CA GLU A 36 -3.82 -5.56 -4.59
C GLU A 36 -5.02 -6.33 -4.01
N VAL A 37 -5.20 -6.29 -2.69
CA VAL A 37 -6.36 -6.91 -2.02
C VAL A 37 -7.66 -6.29 -2.51
N SER A 38 -7.74 -4.96 -2.62
CA SER A 38 -8.91 -4.25 -3.15
C SER A 38 -9.24 -4.67 -4.59
N ASN A 39 -8.24 -4.80 -5.46
CA ASN A 39 -8.44 -5.25 -6.84
C ASN A 39 -8.98 -6.68 -6.90
N VAL A 40 -8.44 -7.62 -6.11
CA VAL A 40 -8.96 -9.00 -6.04
C VAL A 40 -10.44 -9.02 -5.69
N PHE A 41 -10.84 -8.29 -4.65
CA PHE A 41 -12.26 -8.22 -4.25
C PHE A 41 -13.12 -7.55 -5.30
N ARG A 42 -12.66 -6.44 -5.89
CA ARG A 42 -13.40 -5.72 -6.93
C ARG A 42 -13.62 -6.58 -8.16
N ASP A 43 -12.56 -7.22 -8.66
CA ASP A 43 -12.60 -7.95 -9.92
C ASP A 43 -13.50 -9.19 -9.77
N LEU A 44 -13.39 -9.92 -8.66
CA LEU A 44 -14.27 -11.05 -8.36
C LEU A 44 -15.70 -10.62 -8.03
N SER A 45 -15.94 -9.42 -7.47
CA SER A 45 -17.30 -8.92 -7.21
C SER A 45 -18.09 -8.60 -8.48
N ARG A 46 -17.37 -8.45 -9.60
CA ARG A 46 -17.92 -8.19 -10.92
C ARG A 46 -18.02 -9.43 -11.78
N ASP A 47 -17.51 -10.57 -11.30
CA ASP A 47 -17.56 -11.83 -12.03
C ASP A 47 -18.94 -12.48 -11.84
N PRO A 48 -19.78 -12.52 -12.90
CA PRO A 48 -21.12 -13.10 -12.82
C PRO A 48 -21.10 -14.63 -12.75
N MET A 49 -19.98 -15.29 -13.05
CA MET A 49 -19.84 -16.75 -13.15
C MET A 49 -19.14 -17.36 -11.94
N ALA A 50 -18.59 -16.55 -11.03
CA ALA A 50 -17.88 -17.03 -9.86
C ALA A 50 -18.83 -17.70 -8.86
N THR A 51 -18.64 -19.01 -8.66
CA THR A 51 -19.30 -19.75 -7.59
C THR A 51 -18.57 -19.48 -6.27
N ASP A 52 -19.27 -18.93 -5.28
CA ASP A 52 -18.72 -18.50 -3.98
C ASP A 52 -17.52 -17.51 -4.11
N PRO A 53 -17.75 -16.32 -4.69
CA PRO A 53 -16.68 -15.39 -5.05
C PRO A 53 -15.98 -14.78 -3.82
N LEU A 54 -16.65 -14.70 -2.67
CA LEU A 54 -16.06 -14.25 -1.43
C LEU A 54 -14.96 -15.21 -0.97
N ARG A 55 -15.26 -16.52 -0.94
CA ARG A 55 -14.28 -17.52 -0.54
C ARG A 55 -13.08 -17.52 -1.49
N VAL A 56 -13.32 -17.41 -2.79
CA VAL A 56 -12.26 -17.32 -3.81
C VAL A 56 -11.40 -16.07 -3.59
N ALA A 57 -12.00 -14.92 -3.31
CA ALA A 57 -11.27 -13.67 -3.04
C ALA A 57 -10.36 -13.82 -1.82
N VAL A 58 -10.92 -14.35 -0.72
CA VAL A 58 -10.16 -14.56 0.52
C VAL A 58 -9.01 -15.55 0.30
N GLN A 59 -9.25 -16.69 -0.34
CA GLN A 59 -8.20 -17.68 -0.64
C GLN A 59 -7.13 -17.12 -1.58
N THR A 60 -7.51 -16.24 -2.49
CA THR A 60 -6.55 -15.57 -3.38
C THR A 60 -5.62 -14.66 -2.58
N VAL A 61 -6.16 -13.87 -1.65
CA VAL A 61 -5.36 -13.03 -0.74
C VAL A 61 -4.45 -13.87 0.16
N GLU A 62 -4.96 -14.99 0.70
CA GLU A 62 -4.15 -15.93 1.48
C GLU A 62 -2.98 -16.49 0.65
N LYS A 63 -3.23 -16.90 -0.60
CA LYS A 63 -2.19 -17.38 -1.53
C LYS A 63 -1.18 -16.30 -1.89
N LEU A 64 -1.62 -15.05 -2.10
CA LEU A 64 -0.72 -13.93 -2.37
C LEU A 64 0.24 -13.69 -1.20
N SER A 65 -0.25 -13.81 0.04
CA SER A 65 0.60 -13.71 1.24
C SER A 65 1.66 -14.82 1.35
N ALA A 66 1.37 -16.00 0.81
CA ALA A 66 2.25 -17.16 0.78
C ALA A 66 3.16 -17.20 -0.47
N SER A 67 2.90 -16.34 -1.45
CA SER A 67 3.53 -16.41 -2.77
C SER A 67 5.03 -16.07 -2.73
N PRO A 68 5.88 -16.82 -3.46
CA PRO A 68 7.29 -16.48 -3.64
C PRO A 68 7.50 -15.20 -4.48
N PHE A 69 6.44 -14.64 -5.07
CA PHE A 69 6.47 -13.34 -5.77
C PHE A 69 6.35 -12.13 -4.82
N ALA A 70 6.04 -12.33 -3.53
CA ALA A 70 6.19 -11.31 -2.50
C ALA A 70 7.69 -11.06 -2.16
N ARG A 71 8.51 -10.85 -3.20
CA ARG A 71 9.98 -10.82 -3.17
C ARG A 71 10.48 -9.56 -2.46
N GLY A 72 10.68 -9.71 -1.16
CA GLY A 72 11.23 -8.72 -0.25
C GLY A 72 10.63 -8.97 1.13
N GLY A 73 11.47 -9.16 2.15
CA GLY A 73 11.00 -9.49 3.51
C GLY A 73 9.94 -8.52 4.05
N SER A 74 9.89 -7.27 3.53
CA SER A 74 8.85 -6.29 3.86
C SER A 74 7.47 -6.65 3.31
N MET A 75 7.34 -7.16 2.08
CA MET A 75 6.04 -7.35 1.42
C MET A 75 5.24 -8.53 2.01
N LYS A 76 5.93 -9.64 2.33
CA LYS A 76 5.31 -10.77 3.04
C LYS A 76 4.87 -10.39 4.46
N GLY A 77 5.61 -9.50 5.13
CA GLY A 77 5.21 -8.95 6.43
C GLY A 77 3.95 -8.09 6.33
N GLN A 78 3.87 -7.26 5.28
CA GLN A 78 2.73 -6.39 5.03
C GLN A 78 1.46 -7.16 4.66
N TYR A 79 1.56 -8.19 3.81
CA TYR A 79 0.43 -9.08 3.54
C TYR A 79 -0.12 -9.73 4.82
N ARG A 80 0.77 -10.25 5.68
CA ARG A 80 0.35 -10.81 6.98
C ARG A 80 -0.30 -9.77 7.89
N LYS A 81 0.22 -8.55 7.92
CA LYS A 81 -0.38 -7.44 8.68
C LYS A 81 -1.75 -7.07 8.15
N VAL A 82 -1.91 -6.95 6.83
CA VAL A 82 -3.19 -6.65 6.18
C VAL A 82 -4.22 -7.74 6.49
N MET A 83 -3.83 -9.01 6.36
CA MET A 83 -4.69 -10.14 6.75
C MET A 83 -5.05 -10.09 8.23
N SER A 84 -4.11 -9.74 9.11
CA SER A 84 -4.36 -9.61 10.54
C SER A 84 -5.35 -8.48 10.86
N VAL A 85 -5.21 -7.31 10.22
CA VAL A 85 -6.11 -6.16 10.43
C VAL A 85 -7.51 -6.49 9.91
N LEU A 86 -7.61 -7.06 8.71
CA LEU A 86 -8.88 -7.49 8.13
C LEU A 86 -9.44 -8.77 8.80
N ARG A 87 -8.70 -9.38 9.73
CA ARG A 87 -8.99 -10.67 10.35
C ARG A 87 -9.40 -11.73 9.33
N ILE A 88 -8.60 -11.83 8.28
CA ILE A 88 -8.72 -12.85 7.25
C ILE A 88 -8.04 -14.13 7.74
N ASN A 89 -8.80 -15.21 7.84
CA ASN A 89 -8.26 -16.54 8.17
C ASN A 89 -9.16 -17.65 7.64
N ASN A 90 -8.56 -18.72 7.12
CA ASN A 90 -9.23 -19.92 6.63
C ASN A 90 -10.42 -19.64 5.69
N GLY A 91 -10.24 -18.72 4.73
CA GLY A 91 -11.28 -18.38 3.76
C GLY A 91 -12.41 -17.49 4.31
N ARG A 92 -12.26 -16.92 5.51
CA ARG A 92 -13.27 -16.07 6.17
C ARG A 92 -12.73 -14.73 6.62
N ILE A 93 -13.65 -13.78 6.85
CA ILE A 93 -13.39 -12.45 7.42
C ILE A 93 -14.12 -12.37 8.77
N ASP A 94 -13.36 -12.32 9.87
CA ASP A 94 -13.89 -12.26 11.24
C ASP A 94 -13.69 -10.88 11.91
N HIS A 95 -13.51 -9.84 11.10
CA HIS A 95 -13.41 -8.46 11.60
C HIS A 95 -14.78 -7.96 12.06
N PRO A 96 -14.94 -7.40 13.27
CA PRO A 96 -16.24 -7.06 13.85
C PRO A 96 -17.07 -6.11 12.99
N LYS A 97 -16.42 -5.23 12.22
CA LYS A 97 -17.09 -4.27 11.31
C LYS A 97 -17.28 -4.78 9.88
N LEU A 98 -16.56 -5.84 9.48
CA LEU A 98 -16.63 -6.39 8.12
C LEU A 98 -17.42 -7.70 8.06
N LYS A 99 -17.51 -8.41 9.19
CA LYS A 99 -18.31 -9.63 9.32
C LYS A 99 -19.77 -9.31 9.04
N GLY A 100 -20.40 -10.12 8.20
CA GLY A 100 -21.79 -9.95 7.81
C GLY A 100 -22.03 -8.93 6.69
N LEU A 101 -21.00 -8.23 6.22
CA LEU A 101 -21.10 -7.48 4.98
C LEU A 101 -21.20 -8.45 3.80
N SER A 102 -22.06 -8.13 2.84
CA SER A 102 -22.10 -8.87 1.57
C SER A 102 -20.81 -8.66 0.80
N PHE A 103 -20.55 -9.55 -0.16
CA PHE A 103 -19.32 -9.46 -0.95
C PHE A 103 -19.19 -8.12 -1.71
N ALA A 104 -20.29 -7.60 -2.25
CA ALA A 104 -20.32 -6.29 -2.90
C ALA A 104 -20.01 -5.14 -1.91
N GLN A 105 -20.49 -5.24 -0.67
CA GLN A 105 -20.20 -4.26 0.39
C GLN A 105 -18.72 -4.31 0.79
N LEU A 106 -18.15 -5.50 0.92
CA LEU A 106 -16.71 -5.69 1.19
C LEU A 106 -15.86 -5.08 0.06
N ALA A 107 -16.18 -5.39 -1.19
CA ALA A 107 -15.48 -4.83 -2.34
C ALA A 107 -15.56 -3.30 -2.39
N PHE A 108 -16.72 -2.72 -2.06
CA PHE A 108 -16.90 -1.28 -1.96
C PHE A 108 -16.06 -0.65 -0.84
N THR A 109 -16.13 -1.18 0.38
CA THR A 109 -15.35 -0.69 1.53
C THR A 109 -13.84 -0.77 1.26
N LEU A 110 -13.34 -1.89 0.73
CA LEU A 110 -11.92 -2.04 0.42
C LEU A 110 -11.47 -1.12 -0.74
N SER A 111 -12.35 -0.84 -1.70
CA SER A 111 -12.07 0.13 -2.77
C SER A 111 -11.95 1.56 -2.24
N TRP A 112 -12.75 1.93 -1.24
CA TRP A 112 -12.63 3.21 -0.54
C TRP A 112 -11.37 3.29 0.30
N LEU A 113 -11.04 2.22 1.03
CA LEU A 113 -9.80 2.14 1.79
C LEU A 113 -8.57 2.37 0.88
N ASN A 114 -8.53 1.70 -0.28
CA ASN A 114 -7.49 1.91 -1.29
C ASN A 114 -7.42 3.36 -1.80
N ARG A 115 -8.58 4.04 -1.93
CA ARG A 115 -8.61 5.45 -2.33
C ARG A 115 -7.99 6.36 -1.27
N ILE A 116 -8.27 6.14 0.01
CA ILE A 116 -7.69 6.90 1.13
C ILE A 116 -6.16 6.78 1.09
N TYR A 117 -5.63 5.55 0.99
CA TYR A 117 -4.18 5.33 0.91
C TYR A 117 -3.52 5.99 -0.30
N ARG A 118 -4.22 6.07 -1.43
CA ARG A 118 -3.73 6.78 -2.62
C ARG A 118 -3.66 8.28 -2.43
N GLU A 119 -4.66 8.86 -1.76
CA GLU A 119 -4.66 10.29 -1.46
C GLU A 119 -3.53 10.65 -0.49
N ASP A 120 -3.26 9.80 0.51
CA ASP A 120 -2.14 9.94 1.44
C ASP A 120 -0.77 9.81 0.74
N GLU A 121 -0.61 8.84 -0.17
CA GLU A 121 0.61 8.67 -0.97
C GLU A 121 0.87 9.90 -1.85
N LEU A 122 -0.18 10.42 -2.50
CA LEU A 122 -0.10 11.64 -3.31
C LEU A 122 0.18 12.88 -2.45
N PHE A 123 -0.38 12.98 -1.25
CA PHE A 123 -0.10 14.08 -0.33
C PHE A 123 1.35 14.03 0.15
N ALA A 124 1.83 12.86 0.58
CA ALA A 124 3.22 12.65 0.98
C ALA A 124 4.22 12.96 -0.15
N ALA A 125 3.90 12.57 -1.38
CA ALA A 125 4.71 12.89 -2.56
C ALA A 125 4.72 14.40 -2.89
N LYS A 126 3.61 15.10 -2.69
CA LYS A 126 3.49 16.55 -2.91
C LYS A 126 4.13 17.39 -1.81
N SER A 127 4.15 16.91 -0.57
CA SER A 127 4.86 17.57 0.54
C SER A 127 6.38 17.46 0.41
N PHE A 128 6.87 16.58 -0.45
CA PHE A 128 8.27 16.55 -0.88
C PHE A 128 8.51 17.64 -1.93
N LYS A 129 8.79 18.87 -1.46
CA LYS A 129 9.58 19.78 -2.31
C LYS A 129 10.96 19.13 -2.50
N PRO A 130 11.43 18.89 -3.73
CA PRO A 130 12.86 18.70 -3.91
C PRO A 130 13.52 19.95 -3.34
N ALA A 131 14.47 19.78 -2.41
CA ALA A 131 15.34 20.87 -2.03
C ALA A 131 15.86 21.48 -3.33
N ASP A 132 15.67 22.79 -3.51
CA ASP A 132 16.16 23.54 -4.66
C ASP A 132 17.63 23.22 -4.88
N THR A 133 17.93 22.31 -5.79
CA THR A 133 19.24 22.23 -6.45
C THR A 133 19.31 23.35 -7.49
N THR A 134 19.11 24.59 -7.05
CA THR A 134 19.75 25.73 -7.70
C THR A 134 21.15 25.85 -7.11
N SER A 135 22.04 24.95 -7.57
CA SER A 135 23.48 25.17 -7.51
C SER A 135 23.79 26.38 -8.40
N LYS A 136 23.67 27.57 -7.82
CA LYS A 136 24.29 28.77 -8.38
C LYS A 136 25.78 28.65 -8.15
N LYS A 137 26.49 28.38 -9.25
CA LYS A 137 27.83 28.90 -9.59
C LYS A 137 28.31 29.99 -8.62
N GLY A 138 29.44 29.74 -7.95
CA GLY A 138 30.19 30.74 -7.21
C GLY A 138 31.16 30.13 -6.22
N ASP A 139 32.42 30.05 -6.63
CA ASP A 139 33.64 30.02 -5.81
C ASP A 139 33.80 28.92 -4.75
N THR A 140 34.65 27.94 -5.07
CA THR A 140 36.01 27.83 -4.51
C THR A 140 36.68 26.64 -5.21
N ILE A 141 37.60 26.91 -6.14
CA ILE A 141 38.48 25.88 -6.69
C ILE A 141 39.49 25.53 -5.59
N ASP A 142 39.45 24.28 -5.12
CA ASP A 142 40.41 23.72 -4.18
C ASP A 142 41.84 23.82 -4.76
N PRO A 143 42.80 24.47 -4.07
CA PRO A 143 44.15 24.69 -4.58
C PRO A 143 44.98 23.41 -4.77
N ARG A 144 44.47 22.23 -4.42
CA ARG A 144 45.19 20.96 -4.58
C ARG A 144 45.22 20.41 -6.01
N TRP A 145 44.48 21.00 -6.95
CA TRP A 145 44.49 20.60 -8.37
C TRP A 145 45.23 21.56 -9.31
N ALA A 146 45.79 22.67 -8.80
CA ALA A 146 46.60 23.61 -9.59
C ALA A 146 48.03 23.10 -9.89
N ALA A 147 48.42 21.93 -9.36
CA ALA A 147 49.78 21.40 -9.45
C ALA A 147 50.07 20.52 -10.68
N LEU A 148 49.08 20.29 -11.57
CA LEU A 148 49.25 19.43 -12.76
C LEU A 148 49.41 20.18 -14.09
N SER A 149 49.44 21.51 -14.08
CA SER A 149 49.71 22.33 -15.27
C SER A 149 51.18 22.72 -15.44
N LYS A 150 52.07 22.32 -14.53
CA LYS A 150 53.53 22.46 -14.66
C LYS A 150 54.17 21.13 -15.07
N LEU A 151 53.85 20.63 -16.27
CA LEU A 151 54.61 19.57 -16.92
C LEU A 151 54.30 19.57 -18.42
N LYS A 152 55.02 20.40 -19.17
CA LYS A 152 55.47 20.07 -20.53
C LYS A 152 56.88 20.64 -20.74
N LEU A 153 57.73 19.74 -21.23
CA LEU A 153 59.12 19.89 -21.66
C LEU A 153 59.35 21.09 -22.58
#